data_AF-A0A942UYR9-F1
#
_entry.id   AF-A0A942UYR9-F1
#
_cell.length_a   1.000
_cell.length_b   1.000
_cell.length_c   1.000
_cell.angle_alpha   90.00
_cell.angle_beta   90.00
_cell.angle_gamma   90.00
#
_symmetry.space_group_name_H-M   'P 1'
#
loop_
_entity.id
_entity.type
_entity.pdbx_description
1 polymer ?
#
loop_
_entity_poly.entity_id
_entity_poly.type
_entity_poly.pdbx_seq_one_letter_code
_entity_poly.pdbx_strand_id
1 'polypeptide(L)'
;MTKIEILEYIRTILIALLVALVIASVATGCSKVIAEHHSRMLAKISNNAKDTELIGYLISKYNQEAIKNPGDYSINVRLGNLYELLFSYDQAEEQYKKAISKSPYGVYSSYLGLANLYVKMGRYNQALNIVKRLKNTNHKPLLVAKGDFYMNLGDALWEKSKFEDAVKQYKIAFFYYKKVDSTKKDSAINGILDCYNKIADVDYRHHSIYHAIESLETALLYKETPIIYYKLAVLYKDIDPMQANSYMEKTYKTDPGIINFDIYEEILLKLINYYYYNGKDVETDLYKQKLKIIKNFQKRYVITEDDVKINIISLKYKENFFKTKKNLKVKFKIENSSKYDFNSLFLIAKLRDENKSIEVFSQRFYSKKKPLKSRTESQEYKFRYSLSDKDEMFVSEKLFLDFYAGKKDNMRKIPVFTVELTNNLKL
;
A
#
# COMPACT_ATOMS: atom_id res chain seq x y z
N MET A 1 1.89 64.90 -4.50
CA MET A 1 1.89 63.59 -3.82
C MET A 1 2.34 63.80 -2.39
N THR A 2 1.50 63.52 -1.41
CA THR A 2 1.85 63.70 0.01
C THR A 2 2.88 62.63 0.44
N LYS A 3 3.67 62.88 1.49
CA LYS A 3 4.63 61.89 2.02
C LYS A 3 3.99 60.53 2.33
N ILE A 4 2.71 60.53 2.68
CA ILE A 4 1.92 59.34 3.00
C ILE A 4 1.64 58.51 1.73
N GLU A 5 1.23 59.16 0.65
CA GLU A 5 0.97 58.49 -0.65
C GLU A 5 2.23 57.84 -1.24
N ILE A 6 3.39 58.49 -1.10
CA ILE A 6 4.67 57.92 -1.55
C ILE A 6 5.03 56.68 -0.73
N LEU A 7 4.77 56.69 0.58
CA LEU A 7 5.04 55.57 1.46
C LEU A 7 4.15 54.35 1.15
N GLU A 8 2.87 54.57 0.85
CA GLU A 8 1.93 53.51 0.44
C GLU A 8 2.29 52.92 -0.92
N TYR A 9 2.76 53.74 -1.86
CA TYR A 9 3.21 53.29 -3.17
C TYR A 9 4.46 52.39 -3.05
N ILE A 10 5.44 52.82 -2.25
CA ILE A 10 6.65 52.02 -1.97
C ILE A 10 6.28 50.70 -1.27
N ARG A 11 5.36 50.73 -0.31
CA ARG A 11 4.89 49.53 0.39
C ARG A 11 4.23 48.53 -0.57
N THR A 12 3.43 49.02 -1.51
CA THR A 12 2.75 48.19 -2.51
C THR A 12 3.75 47.52 -3.46
N ILE A 13 4.76 48.26 -3.91
CA ILE A 13 5.85 47.72 -4.75
C ILE A 13 6.64 46.64 -4.01
N LEU A 14 6.99 46.87 -2.74
CA LEU A 14 7.73 45.90 -1.94
C LEU A 14 6.94 44.61 -1.71
N ILE A 15 5.63 44.70 -1.45
CA ILE A 15 4.75 43.53 -1.32
C ILE A 15 4.68 42.76 -2.64
N ALA A 16 4.52 43.46 -3.78
CA ALA A 16 4.47 42.82 -5.09
C ALA A 16 5.79 42.09 -5.44
N LEU A 17 6.94 42.70 -5.13
CA LEU A 17 8.26 42.08 -5.30
C LEU A 17 8.43 40.83 -4.42
N LEU A 18 7.97 40.88 -3.17
CA LEU A 18 8.07 39.76 -2.24
C LEU A 18 7.18 38.59 -2.68
N VAL A 19 5.95 38.87 -3.14
CA VAL A 19 5.06 37.85 -3.72
C VAL A 19 5.67 37.24 -4.98
N ALA A 20 6.26 38.05 -5.87
CA ALA A 20 6.93 37.55 -7.07
C ALA A 20 8.13 36.64 -6.72
N LEU A 21 8.90 36.99 -5.70
CA LEU A 21 10.02 36.18 -5.18
C LEU A 21 9.56 34.84 -4.60
N VAL A 22 8.45 34.82 -3.86
CA VAL A 22 7.86 33.59 -3.32
C VAL A 22 7.31 32.71 -4.44
N ILE A 23 6.65 33.29 -5.45
CA ILE A 23 6.17 32.53 -6.61
C ILE A 23 7.35 31.93 -7.40
N ALA A 24 8.41 32.71 -7.61
CA ALA A 24 9.62 32.25 -8.29
C ALA A 24 10.37 31.15 -7.51
N SER A 25 10.45 31.25 -6.18
CA SER A 25 11.09 30.24 -5.34
C SER A 25 10.29 28.93 -5.27
N VAL A 26 8.95 29.01 -5.25
CA VAL A 26 8.07 27.84 -5.36
C VAL A 26 8.17 27.21 -6.76
N ALA A 27 8.20 28.01 -7.82
CA ALA A 27 8.35 27.52 -9.19
C ALA A 27 9.70 26.80 -9.40
N THR A 28 10.79 27.37 -8.89
CA THR A 28 12.14 26.76 -8.95
C THR A 28 12.29 25.54 -8.04
N GLY A 29 11.64 25.54 -6.87
CA GLY A 29 11.56 24.37 -6.00
C GLY A 29 10.82 23.20 -6.66
N CYS A 30 9.68 23.47 -7.30
CA CYS A 30 8.94 22.48 -8.08
C CYS A 30 9.76 21.95 -9.26
N SER A 31 10.45 22.80 -10.02
CA SER A 31 11.28 22.35 -11.15
C SER A 31 12.45 21.49 -10.69
N LYS A 32 13.06 21.77 -9.53
CA LYS A 32 14.19 21.00 -9.00
C LYS A 32 13.77 19.61 -8.49
N VAL A 33 12.63 19.51 -7.81
CA VAL A 33 12.07 18.23 -7.35
C VAL A 33 11.61 17.37 -8.53
N ILE A 34 11.00 17.98 -9.55
CA ILE A 34 10.63 17.29 -10.79
C ILE A 34 11.88 16.81 -11.53
N ALA A 35 12.94 17.63 -11.62
CA ALA A 35 14.20 17.25 -12.23
C ALA A 35 14.90 16.11 -11.48
N GLU A 36 14.96 16.13 -10.15
CA GLU A 36 15.53 15.02 -9.36
C GLU A 36 14.72 13.73 -9.47
N HIS A 37 13.38 13.83 -9.44
CA HIS A 37 12.51 12.68 -9.65
C HIS A 37 12.69 12.12 -11.07
N HIS A 38 12.77 12.99 -12.07
CA HIS A 38 13.05 12.66 -13.46
C HIS A 38 14.43 12.00 -13.59
N SER A 39 15.48 12.51 -12.96
CA SER A 39 16.82 11.91 -12.96
C SER A 39 16.86 10.54 -12.27
N ARG A 40 16.14 10.35 -11.16
CA ARG A 40 16.06 9.06 -10.44
C ARG A 40 15.22 8.02 -11.18
N MET A 41 14.16 8.46 -11.85
CA MET A 41 13.33 7.59 -12.71
C MET A 41 14.01 7.24 -14.02
N LEU A 42 14.70 8.21 -14.64
CA LEU A 42 15.64 7.93 -15.73
C LEU A 42 16.70 6.95 -15.26
N ALA A 43 17.32 7.11 -14.07
CA ALA A 43 18.29 6.14 -13.56
C ALA A 43 17.72 4.72 -13.39
N LYS A 44 16.40 4.58 -13.13
CA LYS A 44 15.70 3.28 -13.07
C LYS A 44 15.40 2.67 -14.44
N ILE A 45 15.09 3.48 -15.47
CA ILE A 45 14.85 3.03 -16.86
C ILE A 45 16.18 2.89 -17.64
N SER A 46 17.18 3.72 -17.30
CA SER A 46 18.49 3.92 -17.95
C SER A 46 19.56 2.94 -17.46
N ASN A 47 19.20 1.82 -16.85
CA ASN A 47 20.20 0.82 -16.48
C ASN A 47 20.81 0.08 -17.68
N ASN A 48 20.49 0.46 -18.93
CA ASN A 48 21.32 0.17 -20.11
C ASN A 48 21.28 1.34 -21.10
N ALA A 49 22.43 1.94 -21.41
CA ALA A 49 22.58 2.93 -22.50
C ALA A 49 21.99 2.47 -23.85
N LYS A 50 21.91 1.14 -24.05
CA LYS A 50 21.30 0.48 -25.20
C LYS A 50 19.81 0.77 -25.38
N ASP A 51 19.06 0.94 -24.28
CA ASP A 51 17.61 1.18 -24.37
C ASP A 51 17.32 2.60 -24.85
N THR A 52 18.12 3.58 -24.40
CA THR A 52 18.04 4.98 -24.87
C THR A 52 18.43 5.10 -26.33
N GLU A 53 19.49 4.40 -26.76
CA GLU A 53 19.92 4.36 -28.16
C GLU A 53 18.85 3.73 -29.06
N LEU A 54 18.23 2.63 -28.62
CA LEU A 54 17.13 1.98 -29.33
C LEU A 54 15.92 2.90 -29.46
N ILE A 55 15.52 3.61 -28.39
CA ILE A 55 14.42 4.57 -28.45
C ILE A 55 14.73 5.70 -29.43
N GLY A 56 15.97 6.23 -29.44
CA GLY A 56 16.41 7.24 -30.40
C GLY A 56 16.37 6.75 -31.86
N TYR A 57 16.81 5.52 -32.11
CA TYR A 57 16.67 4.87 -33.42
C TYR A 57 15.20 4.74 -33.84
N LEU A 58 14.32 4.29 -32.95
CA LEU A 58 12.89 4.15 -33.22
C LEU A 58 12.22 5.50 -33.52
N ILE A 59 12.56 6.56 -32.78
CA ILE A 59 12.08 7.92 -33.06
C ILE A 59 12.51 8.34 -34.47
N SER A 60 13.77 8.13 -34.84
CA SER A 60 14.30 8.48 -36.17
C SER A 60 13.57 7.73 -37.28
N LYS A 61 13.37 6.42 -37.10
CA LYS A 61 12.61 5.57 -38.02
C LYS A 61 11.16 6.06 -38.18
N TYR A 62 10.45 6.29 -37.07
CA TYR A 62 9.06 6.73 -37.13
C TYR A 62 8.90 8.15 -37.67
N ASN A 63 9.88 9.04 -37.48
CA ASN A 63 9.88 10.35 -38.14
C ASN A 63 10.00 10.21 -39.67
N GLN A 64 10.85 9.31 -40.17
CA GLN A 64 10.93 9.02 -41.62
C GLN A 64 9.63 8.41 -42.15
N GLU A 65 9.02 7.49 -41.40
CA GLU A 65 7.71 6.93 -41.76
C GLU A 65 6.60 8.00 -41.76
N ALA A 66 6.62 8.93 -40.81
CA ALA A 66 5.67 10.04 -40.75
C ALA A 66 5.79 10.99 -41.95
N ILE A 67 6.99 11.17 -42.51
CA ILE A 67 7.20 11.93 -43.75
C ILE A 67 6.58 11.21 -44.95
N LYS A 68 6.75 9.89 -45.03
CA LYS A 68 6.21 9.07 -46.13
C LYS A 68 4.68 8.94 -46.05
N ASN A 69 4.13 8.86 -44.85
CA ASN A 69 2.71 8.63 -44.58
C ASN A 69 2.13 9.70 -43.65
N PRO A 70 1.97 10.97 -44.11
CA PRO A 70 1.63 12.08 -43.25
C PRO A 70 0.24 11.99 -42.59
N GLY A 71 -0.68 11.20 -43.16
CA GLY A 71 -2.03 10.98 -42.62
C GLY A 71 -2.16 9.87 -41.57
N ASP A 72 -1.13 9.04 -41.37
CA ASP A 72 -1.21 7.92 -40.43
C ASP A 72 -1.03 8.40 -38.99
N TYR A 73 -2.15 8.55 -38.29
CA TYR A 73 -2.18 8.96 -36.88
C TYR A 73 -1.42 7.99 -35.96
N SER A 74 -1.33 6.71 -36.32
CA SER A 74 -0.75 5.67 -35.45
C SER A 74 0.75 5.89 -35.26
N ILE A 75 1.42 6.47 -36.25
CA ILE A 75 2.83 6.87 -36.18
C ILE A 75 3.01 7.97 -35.14
N ASN A 76 2.13 8.97 -35.13
CA ASN A 76 2.15 10.04 -34.13
C ASN A 76 1.85 9.51 -32.71
N VAL A 77 0.97 8.51 -32.54
CA VAL A 77 0.78 7.84 -31.25
C VAL A 77 2.06 7.13 -30.79
N ARG A 78 2.74 6.41 -31.69
CA ARG A 78 4.00 5.72 -31.38
C ARG A 78 5.11 6.69 -30.99
N LEU A 79 5.25 7.79 -31.73
CA LEU A 79 6.18 8.87 -31.38
C LEU A 79 5.85 9.47 -30.01
N GLY A 80 4.57 9.72 -29.71
CA GLY A 80 4.11 10.17 -28.40
C GLY A 80 4.55 9.23 -27.27
N ASN A 81 4.30 7.93 -27.42
CA ASN A 81 4.72 6.91 -26.46
C ASN A 81 6.26 6.88 -26.27
N LEU A 82 7.05 7.02 -27.34
CA LEU A 82 8.51 7.01 -27.25
C LEU A 82 9.04 8.25 -26.53
N TYR A 83 8.49 9.43 -26.82
CA TYR A 83 8.83 10.65 -26.10
C TYR A 83 8.41 10.59 -24.63
N GLU A 84 7.30 9.91 -24.29
CA GLU A 84 6.95 9.63 -22.90
C GLU A 84 7.98 8.77 -22.17
N LEU A 85 8.52 7.74 -22.82
CA LEU A 85 9.56 6.88 -22.25
C LEU A 85 10.85 7.65 -21.98
N LEU A 86 11.13 8.67 -22.79
CA LEU A 86 12.22 9.63 -22.58
C LEU A 86 11.86 10.77 -21.62
N PHE A 87 10.65 10.77 -21.04
CA PHE A 87 10.11 11.85 -20.20
C PHE A 87 10.07 13.22 -20.89
N SER A 88 10.19 13.26 -22.23
CA SER A 88 10.01 14.45 -23.07
C SER A 88 8.52 14.75 -23.25
N TYR A 89 7.84 15.13 -22.17
CA TYR A 89 6.38 15.26 -22.14
C TYR A 89 5.82 16.31 -23.10
N ASP A 90 6.53 17.41 -23.35
CA ASP A 90 6.07 18.42 -24.31
C ASP A 90 6.06 17.88 -25.75
N GLN A 91 7.10 17.15 -26.13
CA GLN A 91 7.17 16.47 -27.43
C GLN A 91 6.10 15.38 -27.52
N ALA A 92 5.89 14.60 -26.45
CA ALA A 92 4.82 13.62 -26.41
C ALA A 92 3.44 14.26 -26.60
N GLU A 93 3.17 15.38 -25.91
CA GLU A 93 1.92 16.14 -25.99
C GLU A 93 1.66 16.60 -27.43
N GLU A 94 2.68 17.17 -28.09
CA GLU A 94 2.61 17.59 -29.49
C GLU A 94 2.25 16.42 -30.42
N GLN A 95 2.92 15.27 -30.24
CA GLN A 95 2.68 14.10 -31.08
C GLN A 95 1.28 13.52 -30.88
N TYR A 96 0.77 13.41 -29.65
CA TYR A 96 -0.62 12.97 -29.45
C TYR A 96 -1.64 13.97 -29.99
N LYS A 97 -1.39 15.28 -29.88
CA LYS A 97 -2.27 16.29 -30.51
C LYS A 97 -2.30 16.13 -32.03
N LYS A 98 -1.15 15.92 -32.67
CA LYS A 98 -1.06 15.58 -34.11
C LYS A 98 -1.78 14.28 -34.43
N ALA A 99 -1.67 13.26 -33.57
CA ALA A 99 -2.41 12.02 -33.75
C ALA A 99 -3.92 12.28 -33.71
N ILE A 100 -4.42 13.03 -32.73
CA ILE A 100 -5.84 13.37 -32.59
C ILE A 100 -6.35 14.14 -33.82
N SER A 101 -5.60 15.11 -34.35
CA SER A 101 -6.02 15.90 -35.52
C SER A 101 -6.10 15.07 -36.81
N LYS A 102 -5.35 13.97 -36.88
CA LYS A 102 -5.31 13.04 -38.03
C LYS A 102 -6.19 11.80 -37.85
N SER A 103 -6.66 11.55 -36.63
CA SER A 103 -7.35 10.30 -36.28
C SER A 103 -8.75 10.25 -36.90
N PRO A 104 -9.11 9.14 -37.56
CA PRO A 104 -10.50 8.88 -37.91
C PRO A 104 -11.41 8.88 -36.69
N TYR A 105 -12.68 9.18 -36.92
CA TYR A 105 -13.68 9.22 -35.87
C TYR A 105 -13.84 7.86 -35.17
N GLY A 106 -13.80 7.85 -33.83
CA GLY A 106 -13.91 6.62 -33.04
C GLY A 106 -12.58 5.96 -32.64
N VAL A 107 -11.45 6.44 -33.18
CA VAL A 107 -10.11 6.02 -32.73
C VAL A 107 -9.80 6.65 -31.38
N TYR A 108 -9.66 5.82 -30.35
CA TYR A 108 -9.51 6.27 -28.97
C TYR A 108 -8.07 6.26 -28.45
N SER A 109 -7.15 5.56 -29.10
CA SER A 109 -5.74 5.44 -28.67
C SER A 109 -5.05 6.81 -28.56
N SER A 110 -5.26 7.70 -29.54
CA SER A 110 -4.70 9.06 -29.55
C SER A 110 -5.21 9.93 -28.39
N TYR A 111 -6.51 9.82 -28.06
CA TYR A 111 -7.12 10.56 -26.95
C TYR A 111 -6.67 10.01 -25.60
N LEU A 112 -6.64 8.69 -25.43
CA LEU A 112 -6.20 8.07 -24.17
C LEU A 112 -4.70 8.25 -23.94
N GLY A 113 -3.87 8.25 -24.99
CA GLY A 113 -2.46 8.60 -24.89
C GLY A 113 -2.28 10.00 -24.30
N LEU A 114 -2.92 11.02 -24.90
CA LEU A 114 -2.87 12.39 -24.38
C LEU A 114 -3.45 12.52 -22.96
N ALA A 115 -4.56 11.83 -22.68
CA ALA A 115 -5.17 11.88 -21.35
C ALA A 115 -4.25 11.27 -20.28
N ASN A 116 -3.65 10.10 -20.55
CA ASN A 116 -2.70 9.46 -19.65
C ASN A 116 -1.44 10.31 -19.46
N LEU A 117 -0.95 10.97 -20.51
CA LEU A 117 0.14 11.93 -20.41
C LEU A 117 -0.22 13.06 -19.43
N TYR A 118 -1.41 13.64 -19.55
CA TYR A 118 -1.87 14.67 -18.61
C TYR A 118 -2.00 14.14 -17.17
N VAL A 119 -2.35 12.87 -16.96
CA VAL A 119 -2.30 12.27 -15.61
C VAL A 119 -0.86 12.26 -15.07
N LYS A 120 0.10 11.81 -15.87
CA LYS A 120 1.53 11.79 -15.51
C LYS A 120 2.07 13.19 -15.19
N MET A 121 1.62 14.21 -15.93
CA MET A 121 1.96 15.62 -15.69
C MET A 121 1.19 16.25 -14.52
N GLY A 122 0.30 15.52 -13.85
CA GLY A 122 -0.55 16.04 -12.77
C GLY A 122 -1.68 16.97 -13.22
N ARG A 123 -1.93 17.08 -14.53
CA ARG A 123 -2.97 17.94 -15.15
C ARG A 123 -4.32 17.21 -15.24
N TYR A 124 -4.85 16.76 -14.10
CA TYR A 124 -6.00 15.85 -14.04
C TYR A 124 -7.29 16.39 -14.69
N ASN A 125 -7.58 17.68 -14.55
CA ASN A 125 -8.76 18.29 -15.17
C ASN A 125 -8.69 18.23 -16.71
N GLN A 126 -7.50 18.46 -17.28
CA GLN A 126 -7.30 18.35 -18.71
C GLN A 126 -7.42 16.89 -19.16
N ALA A 127 -6.86 15.94 -18.40
CA ALA A 127 -7.00 14.51 -18.67
C ALA A 127 -8.48 14.08 -18.76
N LEU A 128 -9.28 14.45 -17.75
CA LEU A 128 -10.73 14.16 -17.73
C LEU A 128 -11.47 14.81 -18.90
N ASN A 129 -11.13 16.04 -19.27
CA ASN A 129 -11.74 16.71 -20.42
C ASN A 129 -11.43 16.00 -21.74
N ILE A 130 -10.21 15.46 -21.92
CA ILE A 130 -9.87 14.66 -23.10
C ILE A 130 -10.68 13.36 -23.14
N VAL A 131 -10.80 12.65 -22.03
CA VAL A 131 -11.58 11.39 -21.97
C VAL A 131 -13.07 11.62 -22.18
N LYS A 132 -13.63 12.75 -21.72
CA LYS A 132 -15.03 13.14 -21.99
C LYS A 132 -15.34 13.30 -23.48
N ARG A 133 -14.34 13.66 -24.31
CA ARG A 133 -14.50 13.77 -25.77
C ARG A 133 -14.65 12.40 -26.45
N LEU A 134 -14.27 11.31 -25.78
CA LEU A 134 -14.46 9.96 -26.29
C LEU A 134 -15.92 9.55 -26.19
N LYS A 135 -16.51 9.17 -27.34
CA LYS A 135 -17.86 8.63 -27.40
C LYS A 135 -18.07 7.49 -26.41
N ASN A 136 -19.28 7.45 -25.85
CA ASN A 136 -19.76 6.27 -25.15
C ASN A 136 -20.34 5.30 -26.19
N THR A 137 -19.60 4.23 -26.44
CA THR A 137 -20.04 3.13 -27.31
C THR A 137 -20.00 1.82 -26.51
N ASN A 138 -20.62 0.76 -27.04
CA ASN A 138 -20.50 -0.60 -26.46
C ASN A 138 -19.26 -1.34 -27.00
N HIS A 139 -18.30 -0.62 -27.58
CA HIS A 139 -17.06 -1.20 -28.08
C HIS A 139 -16.21 -1.68 -26.90
N LYS A 140 -16.13 -3.00 -26.69
CA LYS A 140 -15.48 -3.59 -25.52
C LYS A 140 -14.04 -3.08 -25.29
N PRO A 141 -13.15 -3.04 -26.30
CA PRO A 141 -11.79 -2.53 -26.10
C PRO A 141 -11.72 -1.07 -25.63
N LEU A 142 -12.65 -0.21 -26.08
CA LEU A 142 -12.72 1.17 -25.62
C LEU A 142 -13.16 1.24 -24.15
N LEU A 143 -14.15 0.43 -23.76
CA LEU A 143 -14.61 0.41 -22.37
C LEU A 143 -13.51 -0.08 -21.42
N VAL A 144 -12.76 -1.12 -21.82
CA VAL A 144 -11.57 -1.56 -21.07
C VAL A 144 -10.55 -0.44 -20.98
N ALA A 145 -10.25 0.25 -22.08
CA ALA A 145 -9.25 1.31 -22.10
C ALA A 145 -9.68 2.57 -21.30
N LYS A 146 -10.99 2.88 -21.25
CA LYS A 146 -11.53 3.88 -20.32
C LYS A 146 -11.34 3.43 -18.87
N GLY A 147 -11.62 2.16 -18.56
CA GLY A 147 -11.33 1.57 -17.25
C GLY A 147 -9.86 1.73 -16.86
N ASP A 148 -8.95 1.41 -17.78
CA ASP A 148 -7.49 1.52 -17.56
C ASP A 148 -7.08 2.97 -17.27
N PHE A 149 -7.64 3.94 -17.99
CA PHE A 149 -7.42 5.36 -17.71
C PHE A 149 -7.87 5.75 -16.28
N TYR A 150 -9.06 5.34 -15.87
CA TYR A 150 -9.58 5.67 -14.53
C TYR A 150 -8.82 4.95 -13.41
N MET A 151 -8.29 3.75 -13.67
CA MET A 151 -7.32 3.10 -12.76
C MET A 151 -6.08 3.97 -12.60
N ASN A 152 -5.43 4.36 -13.70
CA ASN A 152 -4.21 5.17 -13.67
C ASN A 152 -4.42 6.52 -12.96
N LEU A 153 -5.58 7.16 -13.17
CA LEU A 153 -5.91 8.40 -12.47
C LEU A 153 -6.16 8.15 -10.97
N GLY A 154 -6.85 7.05 -10.63
CA GLY A 154 -7.01 6.61 -9.24
C GLY A 154 -5.67 6.41 -8.55
N ASP A 155 -4.75 5.69 -9.18
CA ASP A 155 -3.39 5.44 -8.66
C ASP A 155 -2.62 6.75 -8.48
N ALA A 156 -2.68 7.66 -9.45
CA ALA A 156 -2.01 8.95 -9.33
C ALA A 156 -2.57 9.84 -8.21
N LEU A 157 -3.86 9.71 -7.89
CA LEU A 157 -4.51 10.40 -6.77
C LEU A 157 -4.18 9.72 -5.44
N TRP A 158 -4.13 8.39 -5.42
CA TRP A 158 -3.70 7.57 -4.28
C TRP A 158 -2.29 7.92 -3.82
N GLU A 159 -1.33 8.02 -4.75
CA GLU A 159 0.06 8.41 -4.44
C GLU A 159 0.15 9.82 -3.83
N LYS A 160 -0.83 10.68 -4.12
CA LYS A 160 -0.96 12.02 -3.51
C LYS A 160 -1.80 12.01 -2.23
N SER A 161 -2.12 10.85 -1.68
CA SER A 161 -2.99 10.64 -0.51
C SER A 161 -4.39 11.25 -0.64
N LYS A 162 -4.89 11.45 -1.87
CA LYS A 162 -6.25 11.95 -2.15
C LYS A 162 -7.23 10.79 -2.27
N PHE A 163 -7.44 10.07 -1.16
CA PHE A 163 -8.17 8.79 -1.16
C PHE A 163 -9.64 8.93 -1.59
N GLU A 164 -10.30 10.03 -1.23
CA GLU A 164 -11.71 10.30 -1.57
C GLU A 164 -11.89 10.55 -3.07
N ASP A 165 -10.90 11.17 -3.71
CA ASP A 165 -10.94 11.37 -5.16
C ASP A 165 -10.50 10.11 -5.91
N ALA A 166 -9.51 9.39 -5.38
CA ALA A 166 -9.06 8.12 -5.93
C ALA A 166 -10.19 7.08 -5.96
N VAL A 167 -10.93 6.90 -4.87
CA VAL A 167 -12.05 5.94 -4.81
C VAL A 167 -13.13 6.25 -5.83
N LYS A 168 -13.41 7.53 -6.11
CA LYS A 168 -14.35 7.92 -7.18
C LYS A 168 -13.88 7.40 -8.54
N GLN A 169 -12.58 7.51 -8.84
CA GLN A 169 -12.03 7.03 -10.11
C GLN A 169 -12.03 5.50 -10.18
N TYR A 170 -11.63 4.81 -9.11
CA TYR A 170 -11.67 3.34 -9.09
C TYR A 170 -13.10 2.79 -9.24
N LYS A 171 -14.10 3.45 -8.66
CA LYS A 171 -15.52 3.10 -8.89
C LYS A 171 -15.94 3.25 -10.35
N ILE A 172 -15.48 4.31 -11.03
CA ILE A 172 -15.73 4.50 -12.45
C ILE A 172 -15.02 3.42 -13.27
N ALA A 173 -13.77 3.08 -12.93
CA ALA A 173 -13.04 1.98 -13.56
C ALA A 173 -13.78 0.64 -13.40
N PHE A 174 -14.22 0.33 -12.17
CA PHE A 174 -15.04 -0.85 -11.87
C PHE A 174 -16.31 -0.90 -12.71
N PHE A 175 -17.02 0.22 -12.86
CA PHE A 175 -18.21 0.30 -13.71
C PHE A 175 -17.90 -0.11 -15.16
N TYR A 176 -16.83 0.41 -15.75
CA TYR A 176 -16.44 0.06 -17.11
C TYR A 176 -16.04 -1.41 -17.25
N TYR A 177 -15.24 -1.93 -16.32
CA TYR A 177 -14.82 -3.33 -16.34
C TYR A 177 -16.00 -4.29 -16.13
N LYS A 178 -16.91 -3.97 -15.20
CA LYS A 178 -18.12 -4.76 -14.94
C LYS A 178 -19.01 -4.83 -16.18
N LYS A 179 -19.17 -3.72 -16.92
CA LYS A 179 -20.01 -3.66 -18.13
C LYS A 179 -19.57 -4.64 -19.23
N VAL A 180 -18.28 -4.98 -19.28
CA VAL A 180 -17.72 -5.90 -20.28
C VAL A 180 -17.27 -7.24 -19.71
N ASP A 181 -17.61 -7.51 -18.44
CA ASP A 181 -17.16 -8.66 -17.65
C ASP A 181 -15.64 -8.91 -17.72
N SER A 182 -14.86 -7.83 -17.60
CA SER A 182 -13.40 -7.93 -17.56
C SER A 182 -12.93 -8.40 -16.17
N THR A 183 -11.93 -9.28 -16.15
CA THR A 183 -11.22 -9.71 -14.93
C THR A 183 -10.52 -8.56 -14.22
N LYS A 184 -10.23 -7.45 -14.92
CA LYS A 184 -9.65 -6.22 -14.34
C LYS A 184 -10.57 -5.55 -13.30
N LYS A 185 -11.85 -5.94 -13.21
CA LYS A 185 -12.77 -5.47 -12.17
C LYS A 185 -12.24 -5.76 -10.76
N ASP A 186 -11.51 -6.86 -10.58
CA ASP A 186 -10.94 -7.23 -9.28
C ASP A 186 -9.81 -6.28 -8.84
N SER A 187 -9.01 -5.78 -9.79
CA SER A 187 -8.01 -4.74 -9.51
C SER A 187 -8.68 -3.44 -9.07
N ALA A 188 -9.78 -3.04 -9.72
CA ALA A 188 -10.54 -1.87 -9.31
C ALA A 188 -11.19 -2.06 -7.94
N ILE A 189 -11.71 -3.25 -7.63
CA ILE A 189 -12.22 -3.59 -6.29
C ILE A 189 -11.12 -3.42 -5.25
N ASN A 190 -9.92 -3.96 -5.48
CA ASN A 190 -8.81 -3.80 -4.53
C ASN A 190 -8.49 -2.32 -4.27
N GLY A 191 -8.39 -1.49 -5.31
CA GLY A 191 -8.18 -0.05 -5.16
C GLY A 191 -9.31 0.65 -4.37
N ILE A 192 -10.56 0.23 -4.56
CA ILE A 192 -11.71 0.73 -3.78
C ILE A 192 -11.58 0.35 -2.31
N LEU A 193 -11.28 -0.92 -2.01
CA LEU A 193 -11.13 -1.40 -0.63
C LEU A 193 -9.98 -0.68 0.07
N ASP A 194 -8.84 -0.51 -0.61
CA ASP A 194 -7.67 0.18 -0.06
C ASP A 194 -7.98 1.65 0.25
N CYS A 195 -8.71 2.34 -0.64
CA CYS A 195 -9.16 3.72 -0.38
C CYS A 195 -10.07 3.80 0.84
N TYR A 196 -11.11 2.97 0.91
CA TYR A 196 -12.01 3.00 2.04
C TYR A 196 -11.33 2.64 3.36
N ASN A 197 -10.38 1.71 3.33
CA ASN A 197 -9.55 1.41 4.50
C ASN A 197 -8.76 2.64 4.96
N LYS A 198 -8.17 3.41 4.04
CA LYS A 198 -7.41 4.63 4.37
C LYS A 198 -8.29 5.78 4.81
N ILE A 199 -9.43 6.01 4.15
CA ILE A 199 -10.42 7.02 4.53
C ILE A 199 -10.89 6.73 5.96
N ALA A 200 -11.27 5.48 6.26
CA ALA A 200 -11.68 5.10 7.60
C ALA A 200 -10.57 5.31 8.66
N ASP A 201 -9.31 5.03 8.32
CA ASP A 201 -8.17 5.29 9.23
C ASP A 201 -7.94 6.79 9.46
N VAL A 202 -8.27 7.65 8.49
CA VAL A 202 -8.20 9.11 8.60
C VAL A 202 -9.37 9.63 9.44
N ASP A 203 -10.60 9.21 9.11
CA ASP A 203 -11.82 9.58 9.84
C ASP A 203 -11.74 9.19 11.30
N TYR A 204 -11.27 7.98 11.60
CA TYR A 204 -11.08 7.52 12.98
C TYR A 204 -10.10 8.42 13.75
N ARG A 205 -8.97 8.81 13.13
CA ARG A 205 -7.99 9.73 13.73
C ARG A 205 -8.57 11.13 13.98
N HIS A 206 -9.52 11.56 13.14
CA HIS A 206 -10.27 12.80 13.32
C HIS A 206 -11.49 12.66 14.22
N HIS A 207 -11.65 11.53 14.92
CA HIS A 207 -12.78 11.22 15.82
C HIS A 207 -14.14 11.15 15.11
N SER A 208 -14.15 10.95 13.79
CA SER A 208 -15.33 10.80 12.94
C SER A 208 -15.71 9.31 12.79
N ILE A 209 -16.07 8.66 13.90
CA ILE A 209 -16.29 7.19 13.92
C ILE A 209 -17.38 6.74 12.95
N TYR A 210 -18.49 7.49 12.84
CA TYR A 210 -19.59 7.12 11.94
C TYR A 210 -19.19 7.18 10.46
N HIS A 211 -18.38 8.16 10.05
CA HIS A 211 -17.86 8.23 8.68
C HIS A 211 -16.87 7.09 8.38
N ALA A 212 -16.05 6.71 9.37
CA ALA A 212 -15.17 5.56 9.27
C ALA A 212 -15.95 4.25 9.08
N ILE A 213 -17.03 4.08 9.85
CA ILE A 213 -17.96 2.94 9.71
C ILE A 213 -18.59 2.93 8.32
N GLU A 214 -19.19 4.05 7.89
CA GLU A 214 -19.84 4.17 6.58
C GLU A 214 -18.88 3.81 5.43
N SER A 215 -17.64 4.28 5.51
CA SER A 215 -16.58 3.96 4.55
C SER A 215 -16.32 2.45 4.45
N LEU A 216 -16.17 1.78 5.60
CA LEU A 216 -15.89 0.35 5.65
C LEU A 216 -17.10 -0.51 5.27
N GLU A 217 -18.31 -0.12 5.66
CA GLU A 217 -19.54 -0.78 5.23
C GLU A 217 -19.74 -0.65 3.71
N THR A 218 -19.45 0.52 3.15
CA THR A 218 -19.50 0.72 1.70
C THR A 218 -18.48 -0.15 0.98
N ALA A 219 -17.30 -0.37 1.56
CA ALA A 219 -16.29 -1.29 1.03
C ALA A 219 -16.79 -2.74 0.96
N LEU A 220 -17.55 -3.20 1.97
CA LEU A 220 -18.14 -4.55 1.99
C LEU A 220 -19.12 -4.80 0.83
N LEU A 221 -19.78 -3.76 0.30
CA LEU A 221 -20.66 -3.88 -0.86
C LEU A 221 -19.91 -4.34 -2.13
N TYR A 222 -18.60 -4.12 -2.19
CA TYR A 222 -17.76 -4.56 -3.30
C TYR A 222 -17.16 -5.94 -3.05
N LYS A 223 -16.59 -6.15 -1.86
CA LYS A 223 -15.98 -7.42 -1.48
C LYS A 223 -15.81 -7.53 0.03
N GLU A 224 -16.30 -8.63 0.57
CA GLU A 224 -16.11 -8.98 1.97
C GLU A 224 -14.65 -9.39 2.23
N THR A 225 -14.06 -8.85 3.30
CA THR A 225 -12.71 -9.24 3.74
C THR A 225 -12.62 -9.33 5.26
N PRO A 226 -11.82 -10.26 5.81
CA PRO A 226 -11.67 -10.41 7.26
C PRO A 226 -11.15 -9.14 7.94
N ILE A 227 -10.27 -8.40 7.26
CA ILE A 227 -9.70 -7.17 7.82
C ILE A 227 -10.74 -6.07 7.99
N ILE A 228 -11.67 -5.92 7.04
CA ILE A 228 -12.76 -4.94 7.14
C ILE A 228 -13.74 -5.34 8.23
N TYR A 229 -14.08 -6.63 8.34
CA TYR A 229 -14.88 -7.14 9.46
C TYR A 229 -14.24 -6.82 10.80
N TYR A 230 -12.95 -7.09 10.95
CA TYR A 230 -12.24 -6.81 12.19
C TYR A 230 -12.26 -5.31 12.53
N LYS A 231 -11.97 -4.44 11.56
CA LYS A 231 -12.02 -2.98 11.77
C LYS A 231 -13.41 -2.50 12.17
N LEU A 232 -14.46 -2.96 11.48
CA LEU A 232 -15.84 -2.66 11.85
C LEU A 232 -16.18 -3.15 13.25
N ALA A 233 -15.77 -4.37 13.61
CA ALA A 233 -15.98 -4.91 14.96
C ALA A 233 -15.36 -4.02 16.04
N VAL A 234 -14.15 -3.51 15.80
CA VAL A 234 -13.48 -2.57 16.70
C VAL A 234 -14.24 -1.24 16.79
N LEU A 235 -14.67 -0.66 15.67
CA LEU A 235 -15.39 0.62 15.65
C LEU A 235 -16.77 0.53 16.33
N TYR A 236 -17.48 -0.59 16.16
CA TYR A 236 -18.79 -0.80 16.76
C TYR A 236 -18.73 -1.17 18.24
N LYS A 237 -17.57 -1.58 18.79
CA LYS A 237 -17.45 -2.13 20.15
C LYS A 237 -18.10 -1.27 21.24
N ASP A 238 -18.02 0.05 21.12
CA ASP A 238 -18.58 1.02 22.07
C ASP A 238 -19.93 1.61 21.61
N ILE A 239 -20.34 1.37 20.36
CA ILE A 239 -21.56 1.91 19.76
C ILE A 239 -22.69 0.87 19.79
N ASP A 240 -22.41 -0.33 19.26
CA ASP A 240 -23.32 -1.46 19.18
C ASP A 240 -22.52 -2.77 19.37
N PRO A 241 -22.44 -3.28 20.61
CA PRO A 241 -21.74 -4.53 20.91
C PRO A 241 -22.30 -5.75 20.17
N MET A 242 -23.57 -5.74 19.75
CA MET A 242 -24.17 -6.84 19.00
C MET A 242 -23.63 -6.86 17.57
N GLN A 243 -23.62 -5.69 16.92
CA GLN A 243 -23.02 -5.54 15.59
C GLN A 243 -21.51 -5.80 15.63
N ALA A 244 -20.83 -5.31 16.67
CA ALA A 244 -19.41 -5.59 16.88
C ALA A 244 -19.14 -7.11 16.95
N ASN A 245 -19.92 -7.85 17.74
CA ASN A 245 -19.79 -9.30 17.85
C ASN A 245 -20.11 -10.01 16.53
N SER A 246 -21.12 -9.57 15.79
CA SER A 246 -21.45 -10.13 14.47
C SER A 246 -20.26 -10.08 13.52
N TYR A 247 -19.59 -8.92 13.41
CA TYR A 247 -18.38 -8.79 12.61
C TYR A 247 -17.18 -9.54 13.19
N MET A 248 -17.04 -9.59 14.52
CA MET A 248 -15.96 -10.34 15.17
C MET A 248 -16.10 -11.86 14.93
N GLU A 249 -17.32 -12.40 14.94
CA GLU A 249 -17.59 -13.80 14.61
C GLU A 249 -17.25 -14.12 13.14
N LYS A 250 -17.63 -13.23 12.21
CA LYS A 250 -17.21 -13.34 10.80
C LYS A 250 -15.68 -13.39 10.69
N THR A 251 -15.01 -12.44 11.35
CA THR A 251 -13.54 -12.38 11.41
C THR A 251 -12.96 -13.68 11.96
N TYR A 252 -13.48 -14.18 13.09
CA TYR A 252 -12.98 -15.38 13.77
C TYR A 252 -13.15 -16.63 12.90
N LYS A 253 -14.25 -16.71 12.14
CA LYS A 253 -14.51 -17.80 11.21
C LYS A 253 -13.58 -17.77 10.00
N THR A 254 -13.29 -16.59 9.45
CA THR A 254 -12.52 -16.45 8.20
C THR A 254 -11.01 -16.37 8.44
N ASP A 255 -10.57 -15.58 9.41
CA ASP A 255 -9.18 -15.37 9.77
C ASP A 255 -9.06 -15.01 11.26
N PRO A 256 -9.06 -16.00 12.17
CA PRO A 256 -8.89 -15.75 13.60
C PRO A 256 -7.50 -15.20 13.93
N GLY A 257 -6.55 -15.25 12.99
CA GLY A 257 -5.21 -14.77 13.20
C GLY A 257 -5.15 -13.28 13.43
N ILE A 258 -5.94 -12.48 12.71
CA ILE A 258 -5.88 -11.01 12.81
C ILE A 258 -6.55 -10.44 14.06
N ILE A 259 -7.25 -11.27 14.84
CA ILE A 259 -8.02 -10.85 16.01
C ILE A 259 -7.10 -10.52 17.18
N ASN A 260 -7.28 -9.33 17.77
CA ASN A 260 -6.90 -9.11 19.16
C ASN A 260 -7.98 -9.71 20.06
N PHE A 261 -7.64 -10.81 20.75
CA PHE A 261 -8.60 -11.56 21.56
C PHE A 261 -9.04 -10.82 22.82
N ASP A 262 -8.26 -9.84 23.30
CA ASP A 262 -8.66 -9.02 24.44
C ASP A 262 -9.82 -8.10 24.07
N ILE A 263 -9.82 -7.58 22.83
CA ILE A 263 -10.95 -6.80 22.28
C ILE A 263 -12.19 -7.70 22.12
N TYR A 264 -12.00 -8.94 21.66
CA TYR A 264 -13.12 -9.87 21.53
C TYR A 264 -13.70 -10.25 22.90
N GLU A 265 -12.86 -10.49 23.90
CA GLU A 265 -13.30 -10.68 25.28
C GLU A 265 -14.10 -9.48 25.79
N GLU A 266 -13.62 -8.25 25.55
CA GLU A 266 -14.33 -7.03 25.94
C GLU A 266 -15.74 -6.95 25.31
N ILE A 267 -15.86 -7.22 24.00
CA ILE A 267 -17.16 -7.27 23.31
C ILE A 267 -18.10 -8.29 23.97
N LEU A 268 -17.60 -9.50 24.25
CA LEU A 268 -18.41 -10.55 24.87
C LEU A 268 -18.84 -10.18 26.30
N LEU A 269 -17.96 -9.57 27.09
CA LEU A 269 -18.29 -9.09 28.43
C LEU A 269 -19.37 -8.01 28.40
N LYS A 270 -19.30 -7.07 27.46
CA LYS A 270 -20.35 -6.06 27.26
C LYS A 270 -21.70 -6.70 26.92
N LEU A 271 -21.72 -7.71 26.06
CA LEU A 271 -22.94 -8.44 25.73
C LEU A 271 -23.49 -9.22 26.93
N ILE A 272 -22.64 -9.92 27.68
CA ILE A 272 -23.05 -10.61 28.92
C ILE A 272 -23.72 -9.62 29.87
N ASN A 273 -23.09 -8.46 30.12
CA ASN A 273 -23.65 -7.44 31.00
C ASN A 273 -24.98 -6.90 30.46
N TYR A 274 -25.04 -6.57 29.17
CA TYR A 274 -26.26 -6.08 28.53
C TYR A 274 -27.42 -7.07 28.71
N TYR A 275 -27.23 -8.35 28.38
CA TYR A 275 -28.30 -9.34 28.48
C TYR A 275 -28.69 -9.64 29.94
N TYR A 276 -27.71 -9.66 30.85
CA TYR A 276 -27.95 -9.87 32.28
C TYR A 276 -28.85 -8.78 32.87
N TYR A 277 -28.53 -7.51 32.64
CA TYR A 277 -29.33 -6.39 33.15
C TYR A 277 -30.71 -6.27 32.51
N ASN A 278 -30.90 -6.87 31.33
CA ASN A 278 -32.20 -6.94 30.66
C ASN A 278 -33.01 -8.21 31.01
N GLY A 279 -32.56 -9.04 31.95
CA GLY A 279 -33.26 -10.26 32.37
C GLY A 279 -33.31 -11.36 31.29
N LYS A 280 -32.35 -11.34 30.35
CA LYS A 280 -32.25 -12.30 29.24
C LYS A 280 -31.25 -13.40 29.59
N ASP A 281 -31.69 -14.34 30.43
CA ASP A 281 -30.82 -15.36 31.02
C ASP A 281 -30.18 -16.30 29.98
N VAL A 282 -30.95 -16.70 28.96
CA VAL A 282 -30.47 -17.62 27.91
C VAL A 282 -29.32 -17.00 27.12
N GLU A 283 -29.46 -15.75 26.67
CA GLU A 283 -28.41 -15.04 25.96
C GLU A 283 -27.22 -14.76 26.88
N THR A 284 -27.46 -14.42 28.13
CA THR A 284 -26.40 -14.23 29.13
C THR A 284 -25.52 -15.48 29.24
N ASP A 285 -26.14 -16.65 29.38
CA ASP A 285 -25.42 -17.91 29.48
C ASP A 285 -24.74 -18.32 28.17
N LEU A 286 -25.38 -18.05 27.02
CA LEU A 286 -24.77 -18.24 25.71
C LEU A 286 -23.45 -17.46 25.58
N TYR A 287 -23.45 -16.17 25.91
CA TYR A 287 -22.25 -15.35 25.78
C TYR A 287 -21.18 -15.67 26.83
N LYS A 288 -21.57 -16.10 28.04
CA LYS A 288 -20.62 -16.69 29.02
C LYS A 288 -19.92 -17.93 28.47
N GLN A 289 -20.64 -18.83 27.80
CA GLN A 289 -20.04 -20.00 27.16
C GLN A 289 -19.10 -19.61 26.02
N LYS A 290 -19.51 -18.66 25.16
CA LYS A 290 -18.64 -18.12 24.10
C LYS A 290 -17.34 -17.54 24.68
N LEU A 291 -17.43 -16.74 25.74
CA LEU A 291 -16.27 -16.16 26.40
C LEU A 291 -15.32 -17.26 26.93
N LYS A 292 -15.86 -18.31 27.55
CA LYS A 292 -15.06 -19.47 28.01
C LYS A 292 -14.34 -20.17 26.85
N ILE A 293 -15.02 -20.36 25.72
CA ILE A 293 -14.42 -20.96 24.51
C ILE A 293 -13.28 -20.09 24.00
N ILE A 294 -13.49 -18.78 23.90
CA ILE A 294 -12.49 -17.82 23.44
C ILE A 294 -11.28 -17.79 24.37
N LYS A 295 -11.47 -17.73 25.68
CA LYS A 295 -10.36 -17.80 26.66
C LYS A 295 -9.54 -19.09 26.53
N ASN A 296 -10.21 -20.23 26.35
CA ASN A 296 -9.54 -21.51 26.13
C ASN A 296 -8.76 -21.52 24.81
N PHE A 297 -9.32 -20.92 23.76
CA PHE A 297 -8.65 -20.77 22.47
C PHE A 297 -7.40 -19.90 22.59
N GLN A 298 -7.52 -18.71 23.20
CA GLN A 298 -6.42 -17.78 23.43
C GLN A 298 -5.29 -18.45 24.19
N LYS A 299 -5.60 -19.07 25.34
CA LYS A 299 -4.63 -19.84 26.13
C LYS A 299 -3.87 -20.89 25.32
N ARG A 300 -4.57 -21.58 24.40
CA ARG A 300 -4.01 -22.67 23.63
C ARG A 300 -3.23 -22.24 22.39
N TYR A 301 -3.62 -21.14 21.74
CA TYR A 301 -3.15 -20.79 20.39
C TYR A 301 -2.59 -19.39 20.23
N VAL A 302 -2.70 -18.52 21.23
CA VAL A 302 -2.12 -17.18 21.25
C VAL A 302 -0.85 -17.16 22.10
N ILE A 303 0.12 -16.37 21.68
CA ILE A 303 1.36 -16.07 22.41
C ILE A 303 1.30 -14.58 22.76
N THR A 304 1.77 -14.23 23.96
CA THR A 304 1.99 -12.85 24.42
C THR A 304 3.48 -12.50 24.38
N GLU A 305 3.84 -11.21 24.37
CA GLU A 305 5.25 -10.78 24.21
C GLU A 305 6.17 -11.37 25.29
N ASP A 306 5.62 -11.61 26.49
CA ASP A 306 6.33 -12.19 27.62
C ASP A 306 6.44 -13.72 27.59
N ASP A 307 5.71 -14.41 26.71
CA ASP A 307 5.68 -15.88 26.68
C ASP A 307 6.96 -16.46 26.04
N VAL A 308 7.57 -15.74 25.10
CA VAL A 308 8.69 -16.20 24.28
C VAL A 308 9.80 -15.16 24.29
N LYS A 309 11.01 -15.56 24.69
CA LYS A 309 12.21 -14.72 24.54
C LYS A 309 13.18 -15.34 23.54
N ILE A 310 13.77 -14.50 22.70
CA ILE A 310 14.82 -14.90 21.76
C ILE A 310 16.17 -14.49 22.34
N ASN A 311 16.96 -15.49 22.70
CA ASN A 311 18.31 -15.29 23.24
C ASN A 311 19.31 -15.40 22.09
N ILE A 312 19.78 -14.25 21.58
CA ILE A 312 20.79 -14.21 20.51
C ILE A 312 22.14 -14.62 21.09
N ILE A 313 22.71 -15.71 20.57
CA ILE A 313 24.04 -16.18 20.96
C ILE A 313 25.12 -15.55 20.07
N SER A 314 24.82 -15.40 18.78
CA SER A 314 25.74 -14.71 17.87
C SER A 314 24.98 -14.12 16.70
N LEU A 315 25.29 -12.87 16.35
CA LEU A 315 24.73 -12.18 15.20
C LEU A 315 25.87 -11.56 14.40
N LYS A 316 26.05 -12.04 13.17
CA LYS A 316 27.07 -11.53 12.25
C LYS A 316 26.39 -10.97 11.02
N TYR A 317 26.54 -9.67 10.82
CA TYR A 317 26.10 -8.97 9.62
C TYR A 317 27.33 -8.35 8.97
N LYS A 318 27.67 -8.81 7.75
CA LYS A 318 28.90 -8.40 7.05
C LYS A 318 28.68 -8.30 5.55
N GLU A 319 29.27 -7.29 4.94
CA GLU A 319 29.44 -7.22 3.49
C GLU A 319 30.41 -8.30 3.00
N ASN A 320 30.17 -8.81 1.81
CA ASN A 320 31.15 -9.60 1.07
C ASN A 320 32.28 -8.67 0.54
N PHE A 321 33.39 -9.27 0.12
CA PHE A 321 34.58 -8.53 -0.32
C PHE A 321 34.27 -7.51 -1.43
N PHE A 322 33.37 -7.86 -2.36
CA PHE A 322 32.96 -6.99 -3.47
C PHE A 322 31.87 -5.98 -3.12
N LYS A 323 31.39 -5.93 -1.87
CA LYS A 323 30.26 -5.10 -1.41
C LYS A 323 28.97 -5.26 -2.24
N THR A 324 28.81 -6.40 -2.90
CA THR A 324 27.62 -6.74 -3.69
C THR A 324 26.59 -7.53 -2.89
N LYS A 325 26.97 -8.07 -1.73
CA LYS A 325 26.08 -8.83 -0.85
C LYS A 325 26.33 -8.55 0.62
N LYS A 326 25.27 -8.47 1.41
CA LYS A 326 25.32 -8.39 2.88
C LYS A 326 24.86 -9.72 3.46
N ASN A 327 25.75 -10.43 4.15
CA ASN A 327 25.50 -11.74 4.74
C ASN A 327 25.11 -11.61 6.21
N LEU A 328 23.93 -12.10 6.54
CA LEU A 328 23.43 -12.27 7.89
C LEU A 328 23.61 -13.72 8.34
N LYS A 329 24.24 -13.94 9.49
CA LYS A 329 24.32 -15.23 10.16
C LYS A 329 23.88 -15.05 11.61
N VAL A 330 22.84 -15.78 12.01
CA VAL A 330 22.27 -15.68 13.35
C VAL A 330 22.34 -17.05 14.02
N LYS A 331 22.74 -17.07 15.28
CA LYS A 331 22.58 -18.18 16.20
C LYS A 331 21.81 -17.72 17.42
N PHE A 332 20.84 -18.50 17.84
CA PHE A 332 19.92 -18.11 18.91
C PHE A 332 19.35 -19.33 19.62
N LYS A 333 18.79 -19.07 20.80
CA LYS A 333 17.92 -19.99 21.53
C LYS A 333 16.56 -19.34 21.76
N ILE A 334 15.59 -20.19 22.07
CA ILE A 334 14.21 -19.83 22.35
C ILE A 334 13.95 -20.18 23.81
N GLU A 335 13.59 -19.20 24.61
CA GLU A 335 13.11 -19.41 25.97
C GLU A 335 11.59 -19.42 25.97
N ASN A 336 11.00 -20.44 26.57
CA ASN A 336 9.58 -20.45 26.92
C ASN A 336 9.43 -19.94 28.34
N SER A 337 9.16 -18.64 28.51
CA SER A 337 8.96 -18.04 29.82
C SER A 337 7.53 -18.25 30.35
N SER A 338 6.63 -18.80 29.51
CA SER A 338 5.23 -19.06 29.88
C SER A 338 5.08 -20.22 30.88
N LYS A 339 3.90 -20.27 31.52
CA LYS A 339 3.50 -21.36 32.41
C LYS A 339 3.08 -22.64 31.67
N TYR A 340 3.10 -22.65 30.33
CA TYR A 340 2.56 -23.73 29.51
C TYR A 340 3.57 -24.25 28.50
N ASP A 341 3.47 -25.54 28.16
CA ASP A 341 4.29 -26.14 27.10
C ASP A 341 3.91 -25.58 25.72
N PHE A 342 4.91 -25.26 24.91
CA PHE A 342 4.70 -24.97 23.49
C PHE A 342 4.68 -26.26 22.68
N ASN A 343 3.46 -26.77 22.50
CA ASN A 343 3.16 -27.91 21.63
C ASN A 343 3.22 -27.59 20.13
N SER A 344 3.44 -26.32 19.78
CA SER A 344 3.72 -25.84 18.44
C SER A 344 4.22 -24.41 18.58
N LEU A 345 5.31 -24.08 17.88
CA LEU A 345 5.86 -22.73 17.83
C LEU A 345 6.41 -22.49 16.44
N PHE A 346 5.89 -21.46 15.80
CA PHE A 346 6.40 -20.88 14.57
C PHE A 346 7.18 -19.64 14.93
N LEU A 347 8.37 -19.52 14.35
CA LEU A 347 9.15 -18.31 14.39
C LEU A 347 9.37 -17.81 12.97
N ILE A 348 9.16 -16.52 12.80
CA ILE A 348 9.46 -15.78 11.58
C ILE A 348 10.49 -14.73 11.94
N ALA A 349 11.58 -14.62 11.18
CA ALA A 349 12.49 -13.49 11.27
C ALA A 349 12.31 -12.61 10.03
N LYS A 350 12.17 -11.31 10.25
CA LYS A 350 12.06 -10.31 9.20
C LYS A 350 13.17 -9.29 9.33
N LEU A 351 13.69 -8.85 8.20
CA LEU A 351 14.47 -7.62 8.13
C LEU A 351 13.54 -6.47 7.85
N ARG A 352 13.66 -5.40 8.61
CA ARG A 352 12.79 -4.22 8.52
C ARG A 352 13.62 -2.95 8.46
N ASP A 353 13.20 -2.01 7.62
CA ASP A 353 13.64 -0.61 7.63
C ASP A 353 12.45 0.30 7.97
N GLU A 354 12.57 1.62 7.78
CA GLU A 354 11.49 2.57 8.11
C GLU A 354 10.21 2.37 7.30
N ASN A 355 10.31 1.78 6.10
CA ASN A 355 9.21 1.74 5.14
C ASN A 355 8.69 0.32 4.87
N LYS A 356 9.55 -0.70 4.96
CA LYS A 356 9.28 -2.05 4.45
C LYS A 356 9.88 -3.14 5.33
N SER A 357 9.44 -4.38 5.11
CA SER A 357 10.02 -5.57 5.72
C SER A 357 10.08 -6.75 4.76
N ILE A 358 11.15 -7.55 4.82
CA ILE A 358 11.29 -8.82 4.10
C ILE A 358 11.40 -9.98 5.09
N GLU A 359 10.74 -11.10 4.78
CA GLU A 359 10.91 -12.34 5.54
C GLU A 359 12.21 -13.03 5.13
N VAL A 360 13.09 -13.29 6.11
CA VAL A 360 14.41 -13.91 5.88
C VAL A 360 14.52 -15.31 6.48
N PHE A 361 13.55 -15.69 7.31
CA PHE A 361 13.49 -16.98 7.97
C PHE A 361 12.05 -17.26 8.42
N SER A 362 11.56 -18.48 8.20
CA SER A 362 10.27 -18.94 8.73
C SER A 362 10.32 -20.44 8.95
N GLN A 363 10.05 -20.86 10.19
CA GLN A 363 10.12 -22.27 10.55
C GLN A 363 9.21 -22.61 11.74
N ARG A 364 8.63 -23.81 11.70
CA ARG A 364 8.02 -24.46 12.87
C ARG A 364 9.05 -25.28 13.63
N PHE A 365 9.30 -24.93 14.89
CA PHE A 365 10.31 -25.61 15.73
C PHE A 365 9.76 -26.76 16.56
N TYR A 366 8.55 -26.62 17.09
CA TYR A 366 7.99 -27.58 18.05
C TYR A 366 6.69 -28.24 17.56
N SER A 367 6.34 -29.35 18.22
CA SER A 367 5.12 -30.12 17.96
C SER A 367 4.63 -30.81 19.23
N LYS A 368 3.40 -31.34 19.22
CA LYS A 368 2.89 -32.14 20.36
C LYS A 368 3.81 -33.30 20.75
N LYS A 369 4.53 -33.89 19.79
CA LYS A 369 5.47 -35.00 20.03
C LYS A 369 6.79 -34.54 20.64
N LYS A 370 7.19 -33.29 20.41
CA LYS A 370 8.43 -32.67 20.88
C LYS A 370 8.14 -31.22 21.28
N PRO A 371 7.51 -31.00 22.45
CA PRO A 371 7.18 -29.65 22.90
C PRO A 371 8.39 -28.95 23.50
N LEU A 372 8.41 -27.62 23.45
CA LEU A 372 9.29 -26.83 24.34
C LEU A 372 8.59 -26.69 25.68
N LYS A 373 9.19 -27.24 26.73
CA LYS A 373 8.57 -27.29 28.06
C LYS A 373 8.43 -25.88 28.66
N SER A 374 7.40 -25.69 29.49
CA SER A 374 7.21 -24.45 30.25
C SER A 374 8.46 -24.10 31.04
N ARG A 375 8.85 -22.82 31.06
CA ARG A 375 10.02 -22.32 31.80
C ARG A 375 11.33 -23.01 31.44
N THR A 376 11.52 -23.36 30.17
CA THR A 376 12.75 -23.98 29.68
C THR A 376 13.31 -23.25 28.48
N GLU A 377 14.60 -23.49 28.22
CA GLU A 377 15.32 -22.97 27.07
C GLU A 377 15.54 -24.09 26.04
N SER A 378 15.53 -23.72 24.76
CA SER A 378 15.78 -24.64 23.66
C SER A 378 17.25 -25.05 23.49
N GLN A 379 17.47 -26.05 22.65
CA GLN A 379 18.75 -26.22 21.96
C GLN A 379 19.07 -25.01 21.08
N GLU A 380 20.33 -24.88 20.68
CA GLU A 380 20.79 -23.79 19.81
C GLU A 380 20.31 -23.97 18.36
N TYR A 381 19.81 -22.90 17.76
CA TYR A 381 19.37 -22.82 16.37
C TYR A 381 20.22 -21.83 15.58
N LYS A 382 20.29 -22.01 14.25
CA LYS A 382 21.05 -21.14 13.36
C LYS A 382 20.36 -20.96 12.01
N PHE A 383 20.43 -19.76 11.45
CA PHE A 383 20.08 -19.52 10.04
C PHE A 383 21.05 -18.53 9.39
N ARG A 384 21.01 -18.48 8.06
CA ARG A 384 21.80 -17.56 7.25
C ARG A 384 20.93 -16.96 6.15
N TYR A 385 21.17 -15.70 5.83
CA TYR A 385 20.51 -14.99 4.76
C TYR A 385 21.50 -14.05 4.06
N SER A 386 21.32 -13.82 2.76
CA SER A 386 22.17 -12.94 1.97
C SER A 386 21.30 -11.92 1.24
N LEU A 387 21.44 -10.65 1.61
CA LEU A 387 20.90 -9.53 0.85
C LEU A 387 21.80 -9.22 -0.35
N SER A 388 21.18 -8.85 -1.46
CA SER A 388 21.82 -8.42 -2.71
C SER A 388 21.29 -7.07 -3.16
N ASP A 389 21.97 -6.44 -4.11
CA ASP A 389 21.56 -5.22 -4.82
C ASP A 389 20.17 -5.28 -5.48
N LYS A 390 19.62 -6.47 -5.70
CA LYS A 390 18.25 -6.67 -6.18
C LYS A 390 17.20 -6.47 -5.09
N ASP A 391 17.58 -6.58 -3.83
CA ASP A 391 16.71 -6.38 -2.70
C ASP A 391 16.67 -4.89 -2.39
N GLU A 392 15.49 -4.26 -2.44
CA GLU A 392 15.37 -2.81 -2.21
C GLU A 392 15.95 -2.37 -0.86
N MET A 393 15.94 -3.26 0.13
CA MET A 393 16.48 -3.02 1.48
C MET A 393 18.02 -3.08 1.56
N PHE A 394 18.71 -3.37 0.46
CA PHE A 394 20.17 -3.44 0.42
C PHE A 394 20.83 -2.09 0.71
N VAL A 395 20.19 -1.01 0.26
CA VAL A 395 20.68 0.37 0.40
C VAL A 395 20.21 1.05 1.69
N SER A 396 19.39 0.38 2.52
CA SER A 396 18.85 0.98 3.74
C SER A 396 19.97 1.27 4.75
N GLU A 397 19.97 2.49 5.30
CA GLU A 397 20.97 2.95 6.27
C GLU A 397 20.81 2.25 7.63
N LYS A 398 19.55 2.06 8.06
CA LYS A 398 19.20 1.34 9.30
C LYS A 398 18.38 0.11 8.97
N LEU A 399 18.81 -1.03 9.49
CA LEU A 399 18.15 -2.31 9.27
C LEU A 399 17.96 -3.02 10.61
N PHE A 400 16.75 -3.45 10.89
CA PHE A 400 16.40 -4.20 12.09
C PHE A 400 16.15 -5.66 11.76
N LEU A 401 16.56 -6.56 12.64
CA LEU A 401 16.14 -7.95 12.63
C LEU A 401 15.07 -8.14 13.71
N ASP A 402 13.84 -8.40 13.27
CA ASP A 402 12.70 -8.68 14.13
C ASP A 402 12.38 -10.17 14.11
N PHE A 403 12.12 -10.75 15.27
CA PHE A 403 11.51 -12.08 15.40
C PHE A 403 10.05 -11.96 15.79
N TYR A 404 9.23 -12.78 15.16
CA TYR A 404 7.81 -12.93 15.45
C TYR A 404 7.50 -14.38 15.82
N ALA A 405 6.69 -14.59 16.85
CA ALA A 405 6.31 -15.92 17.32
C ALA A 405 4.80 -16.17 17.26
N GLY A 406 4.40 -17.40 16.94
CA GLY A 406 3.01 -17.84 17.04
C GLY A 406 2.87 -19.34 17.28
N LYS A 407 1.82 -19.78 17.98
CA LYS A 407 1.58 -21.22 18.26
C LYS A 407 0.98 -21.96 17.06
N LYS A 408 0.43 -21.27 16.07
CA LYS A 408 -0.25 -21.86 14.91
C LYS A 408 0.05 -21.07 13.63
N ASP A 409 -0.01 -21.76 12.50
CA ASP A 409 0.35 -21.20 11.20
C ASP A 409 -0.59 -20.09 10.74
N ASN A 410 -1.91 -20.28 10.91
CA ASN A 410 -2.93 -19.29 10.57
C ASN A 410 -3.29 -18.35 11.73
N MET A 411 -2.39 -18.14 12.68
CA MET A 411 -2.55 -17.18 13.78
C MET A 411 -1.57 -16.03 13.62
N ARG A 412 -1.93 -14.81 14.06
CA ARG A 412 -0.99 -13.69 14.11
C ARG A 412 0.24 -14.09 14.91
N LYS A 413 1.39 -13.77 14.33
CA LYS A 413 2.66 -13.85 15.03
C LYS A 413 2.93 -12.48 15.60
N ILE A 414 3.24 -12.43 16.88
CA ILE A 414 3.52 -11.19 17.59
C ILE A 414 5.04 -10.96 17.63
N PRO A 415 5.51 -9.71 17.62
CA PRO A 415 6.93 -9.43 17.80
C PRO A 415 7.38 -9.92 19.18
N VAL A 416 8.55 -10.56 19.24
CA VAL A 416 9.12 -11.10 20.49
C VAL A 416 10.58 -10.70 20.70
N PHE A 417 11.22 -10.13 19.67
CA PHE A 417 12.59 -9.63 19.76
C PHE A 417 12.89 -8.71 18.58
N THR A 418 13.61 -7.62 18.82
CA THR A 418 14.11 -6.71 17.78
C THR A 418 15.54 -6.30 18.10
N VAL A 419 16.40 -6.29 17.10
CA VAL A 419 17.77 -5.77 17.21
C VAL A 419 18.16 -4.98 15.97
N GLU A 420 18.81 -3.85 16.16
CA GLU A 420 19.41 -3.09 15.04
C GLU A 420 20.68 -3.82 14.55
N LEU A 421 20.80 -3.98 13.24
CA LEU A 421 21.95 -4.61 12.63
C LEU A 421 23.07 -3.59 12.41
N THR A 422 24.11 -3.68 13.22
CA THR A 422 25.37 -2.94 13.02
C THR A 422 26.51 -3.89 12.63
N ASN A 423 27.58 -3.35 12.05
CA ASN A 423 28.74 -4.14 11.65
C ASN A 423 29.39 -4.80 12.87
N ASN A 424 29.21 -6.12 13.00
CA ASN A 424 29.67 -6.99 14.09
C ASN A 424 29.18 -6.61 15.49
N LEU A 425 28.01 -7.11 15.86
CA LEU A 425 27.58 -7.22 17.25
C LEU A 425 28.12 -8.53 17.87
N LYS A 426 29.02 -8.40 18.84
CA LYS A 426 29.14 -9.40 19.91
C LYS A 426 28.25 -8.85 21.04
N LEU A 427 27.06 -9.43 21.18
CA LEU A 427 26.15 -9.16 22.28
C LEU A 427 26.54 -10.00 23.49
#